data_AF-A0A5E4ITR7-F1
#
_entry.id   AF-A0A5E4ITR7-F1
#
_cell.length_a   1.000
_cell.length_b   1.000
_cell.length_c   1.000
_cell.angle_alpha   90.00
_cell.angle_beta   90.00
_cell.angle_gamma   90.00
#
_symmetry.space_group_name_H-M   'P 1'
#
loop_
_entity.id
_entity.type
_entity.pdbx_description
1 polymer ?
#
loop_
_entity_poly.entity_id
_entity_poly.type
_entity_poly.pdbx_seq_one_letter_code
_entity_poly.pdbx_strand_id
1 'polypeptide(L)'
;MKRGQSALEYLVTYGWAILAIVIIAAVLWYFGIFNPNKWSSSKQCGGFANFQCIDYNTTATTTSITLGNSAGRPLTISYPTTCTATSIGVTDSFTCTWPVGGTAGTQVDVYLTYSVTGGTDHNETGFVKAS
;
A
#
# COMPACT_ATOMS: atom_id res chain seq x y z
N MET A 1 39.18 37.92 -27.94
CA MET A 1 38.90 36.47 -27.83
C MET A 1 39.41 35.96 -26.48
N LYS A 2 38.62 36.03 -25.40
CA LYS A 2 39.02 35.50 -24.07
C LYS A 2 37.85 34.88 -23.26
N ARG A 3 36.63 34.84 -23.79
CA ARG A 3 35.43 34.36 -23.05
C ARG A 3 35.19 32.84 -23.16
N GLY A 4 35.58 32.22 -24.28
CA GLY A 4 35.45 30.77 -24.46
C GLY A 4 36.48 29.95 -23.68
N GLN A 5 37.67 30.51 -23.44
CA GLN A 5 38.75 29.80 -22.75
C GLN A 5 38.48 29.67 -21.24
N SER A 6 37.93 30.73 -20.60
CA SER A 6 37.53 30.67 -19.19
C SER A 6 36.32 29.77 -18.96
N ALA A 7 35.37 29.69 -19.89
CA ALA A 7 34.23 28.78 -19.78
C ALA A 7 34.64 27.29 -19.86
N LEU A 8 35.65 26.96 -20.68
CA LEU A 8 36.20 25.60 -20.76
C LEU A 8 36.99 25.20 -19.51
N GLU A 9 37.67 26.15 -18.86
CA GLU A 9 38.44 25.91 -17.64
C GLU A 9 37.52 25.56 -16.45
N TYR A 10 36.35 26.22 -16.35
CA TYR A 10 35.31 25.87 -15.39
C TYR A 10 34.65 24.52 -15.71
N LEU A 11 34.46 24.19 -16.99
CA LEU A 11 33.88 22.90 -17.38
C LEU A 11 34.82 21.72 -17.07
N VAL A 12 36.14 21.90 -17.15
CA VAL A 12 37.12 20.85 -16.85
C VAL A 12 37.33 20.68 -15.34
N THR A 13 37.30 21.74 -14.54
CA THR A 13 37.46 21.67 -13.07
C THR A 13 36.28 21.04 -12.35
N TYR A 14 35.07 21.20 -12.88
CA TYR A 14 33.87 20.50 -12.41
C TYR A 14 33.49 19.29 -13.30
N GLY A 15 34.27 19.01 -14.34
CA GLY A 15 33.98 17.93 -15.29
C GLY A 15 34.00 16.55 -14.63
N TRP A 16 34.86 16.37 -13.62
CA TRP A 16 34.87 15.15 -12.81
C TRP A 16 33.59 14.99 -11.99
N ALA A 17 32.99 16.09 -11.51
CA ALA A 17 31.75 16.06 -10.75
C ALA A 17 30.57 15.67 -11.64
N ILE A 18 30.51 16.22 -12.86
CA ILE A 18 29.49 15.84 -13.86
C ILE A 18 29.65 14.36 -14.24
N LEU A 19 30.88 13.89 -14.46
CA LEU A 19 31.16 12.49 -14.77
C LEU A 19 30.70 11.56 -13.64
N ALA A 20 30.99 11.92 -12.38
CA ALA A 20 30.53 11.15 -11.22
C ALA A 20 29.00 11.05 -11.14
N ILE A 21 28.28 12.15 -11.40
CA ILE A 21 26.81 12.16 -11.42
C ILE A 21 26.25 11.23 -12.50
N VAL A 22 26.84 11.24 -13.70
CA VAL A 22 26.41 10.37 -14.81
C VAL A 22 26.63 8.89 -14.48
N ILE A 23 27.76 8.54 -13.86
CA ILE A 23 28.02 7.16 -13.42
C ILE A 23 26.98 6.73 -12.38
N ILE A 24 26.70 7.57 -11.36
CA ILE A 24 25.70 7.25 -10.33
C ILE A 24 24.32 7.06 -10.97
N ALA A 25 23.91 7.95 -11.88
CA ALA A 25 22.64 7.83 -12.57
C ALA A 25 22.54 6.53 -13.39
N ALA A 26 23.62 6.14 -14.10
CA ALA A 26 23.67 4.90 -14.86
C ALA A 26 23.57 3.66 -13.96
N VAL A 27 24.24 3.66 -12.81
CA VAL A 27 24.19 2.57 -11.82
C VAL A 27 22.78 2.47 -11.22
N LEU A 28 22.16 3.59 -10.84
CA LEU A 28 20.78 3.63 -10.32
C LEU A 28 19.76 3.15 -11.35
N TRP A 29 19.96 3.50 -12.63
CA TRP A 29 19.15 3.00 -13.74
C TRP A 29 19.30 1.48 -13.91
N TYR A 30 20.54 0.97 -13.87
CA TYR A 30 20.81 -0.47 -13.95
C TYR A 30 20.16 -1.26 -12.81
N PHE A 31 20.20 -0.74 -11.58
CA PHE A 31 19.50 -1.35 -10.45
C PHE A 31 17.97 -1.19 -10.52
N GLY A 32 17.47 -0.39 -11.46
CA GLY A 32 16.04 -0.18 -11.69
C GLY A 32 15.36 0.53 -10.53
N ILE A 33 16.07 1.42 -9.82
CA ILE A 33 15.50 2.16 -8.69
C ILE A 33 14.33 3.06 -9.14
N PHE A 34 14.40 3.53 -10.39
CA PHE A 34 13.37 4.31 -11.06
C PHE A 34 12.24 3.46 -11.66
N ASN A 35 12.22 2.14 -11.45
CA ASN A 35 11.10 1.31 -11.87
C ASN A 35 9.99 1.34 -10.79
N PRO A 36 8.88 2.07 -11.00
CA PRO A 36 7.80 2.17 -10.02
C PRO A 36 7.15 0.81 -9.72
N ASN A 37 7.25 -0.16 -10.64
CA ASN A 37 6.71 -1.49 -10.43
C ASN A 37 7.48 -2.25 -9.34
N LYS A 38 8.78 -2.03 -9.18
CA LYS A 38 9.56 -2.65 -8.08
C LYS A 38 9.05 -2.24 -6.69
N TRP A 39 8.41 -1.08 -6.60
CA TRP A 39 7.85 -0.53 -5.36
C TRP A 39 6.33 -0.79 -5.23
N SER A 40 5.68 -1.25 -6.31
CA SER A 40 4.22 -1.46 -6.38
C SER A 40 3.80 -2.91 -6.63
N SER A 41 4.75 -3.82 -6.84
CA SER A 41 4.54 -5.27 -7.03
C SER A 41 4.26 -6.04 -5.74
N SER A 42 4.26 -5.37 -4.60
CA SER A 42 3.87 -6.00 -3.35
C SER A 42 2.35 -6.12 -3.28
N LYS A 43 1.87 -7.22 -2.72
CA LYS A 43 0.50 -7.29 -2.22
C LYS A 43 0.22 -6.05 -1.36
N GLN A 44 -0.69 -5.17 -1.80
CA GLN A 44 -1.07 -3.96 -1.07
C GLN A 44 -2.43 -4.17 -0.42
N CYS A 45 -2.50 -3.94 0.88
CA CYS A 45 -3.74 -3.90 1.62
C CYS A 45 -3.64 -2.80 2.67
N GLY A 46 -4.65 -1.94 2.76
CA GLY A 46 -4.62 -0.79 3.66
C GLY A 46 -5.86 0.07 3.56
N GLY A 47 -5.80 1.28 4.11
CA GLY A 47 -6.91 2.25 4.12
C GLY A 47 -7.82 2.17 5.36
N PHE A 48 -7.74 1.07 6.11
CA PHE A 48 -8.43 0.95 7.40
C PHE A 48 -7.76 1.82 8.46
N ALA A 49 -8.57 2.47 9.29
CA ALA A 49 -8.09 3.34 10.37
C ALA A 49 -7.96 2.57 11.68
N ASN A 50 -8.91 1.67 11.97
CA ASN A 50 -8.96 0.91 13.22
C ASN A 50 -8.67 -0.58 13.04
N PHE A 51 -8.38 -1.01 11.81
CA PHE A 51 -8.01 -2.38 11.49
C PHE A 51 -6.63 -2.44 10.87
N GLN A 52 -5.87 -3.46 11.25
CA GLN A 52 -4.64 -3.82 10.59
C GLN A 52 -4.93 -4.90 9.55
N CYS A 53 -4.51 -4.69 8.31
CA CYS A 53 -4.56 -5.76 7.33
C CYS A 53 -3.39 -6.72 7.53
N ILE A 54 -3.70 -7.98 7.84
CA ILE A 54 -2.71 -9.02 8.12
C ILE A 54 -2.43 -9.84 6.85
N ASP A 55 -3.49 -10.26 6.17
CA ASP A 55 -3.40 -11.02 4.93
C ASP A 55 -4.65 -10.82 4.08
N TYR A 56 -4.56 -11.09 2.79
CA TYR A 56 -5.71 -11.06 1.90
C TYR A 56 -5.54 -11.95 0.68
N ASN A 57 -6.67 -12.37 0.13
CA ASN A 57 -6.77 -13.11 -1.10
C ASN A 57 -7.91 -12.55 -1.96
N THR A 58 -7.61 -12.25 -3.21
CA THR A 58 -8.57 -11.72 -4.19
C THR A 58 -8.74 -12.73 -5.31
N THR A 59 -9.98 -13.07 -5.60
CA THR A 59 -10.38 -13.77 -6.82
C THR A 59 -11.05 -12.78 -7.78
N ALA A 60 -11.44 -13.25 -8.97
CA ALA A 60 -12.16 -12.41 -9.93
C ALA A 60 -13.51 -11.89 -9.41
N THR A 61 -14.11 -12.56 -8.41
CA THR A 61 -15.47 -12.26 -7.93
C THR A 61 -15.56 -11.97 -6.44
N THR A 62 -14.58 -12.43 -5.65
CA THR A 62 -14.59 -12.29 -4.19
C THR A 62 -13.24 -11.83 -3.67
N THR A 63 -13.27 -11.17 -2.52
CA THR A 63 -12.08 -10.72 -1.81
C THR A 63 -12.20 -11.15 -0.35
N SER A 64 -11.25 -11.92 0.14
CA SER A 64 -11.15 -12.31 1.54
C SER A 64 -9.99 -11.57 2.19
N ILE A 65 -10.23 -10.90 3.32
CA ILE A 65 -9.22 -10.13 4.05
C ILE A 65 -9.24 -10.58 5.51
N THR A 66 -8.05 -10.88 6.02
CA THR A 66 -7.80 -11.12 7.44
C THR A 66 -7.39 -9.80 8.09
N LEU A 67 -8.26 -9.28 8.95
CA LEU A 67 -8.12 -8.03 9.65
C LEU A 67 -7.83 -8.28 11.13
N GLY A 68 -6.90 -7.53 11.71
CA GLY A 68 -6.66 -7.46 13.15
C GLY A 68 -7.31 -6.23 13.75
N ASN A 69 -7.99 -6.39 14.89
CA ASN A 69 -8.54 -5.26 15.63
C ASN A 69 -7.44 -4.42 16.28
N SER A 70 -7.28 -3.18 15.80
CA SER A 70 -6.34 -2.19 16.33
C SER A 70 -7.02 -1.00 17.02
N ALA A 71 -8.34 -1.06 17.24
CA ALA A 71 -9.12 0.01 17.91
C ALA A 71 -8.87 0.11 19.42
N GLY A 72 -8.18 -0.88 20.01
CA GLY A 72 -7.94 -0.97 21.46
C GLY A 72 -9.18 -1.26 22.30
N ARG A 73 -10.31 -1.62 21.67
CA ARG A 73 -11.59 -1.96 22.31
C ARG A 73 -12.26 -3.10 21.54
N PRO A 74 -13.15 -3.90 22.17
CA PRO A 74 -13.92 -4.90 21.45
C PRO A 74 -14.86 -4.24 20.44
N LEU A 75 -14.97 -4.86 19.27
CA LEU A 75 -15.76 -4.37 18.14
C LEU A 75 -16.81 -5.41 17.75
N THR A 76 -17.95 -4.94 17.25
CA THR A 76 -18.96 -5.78 16.62
C THR A 76 -19.04 -5.43 15.13
N ILE A 77 -18.82 -6.41 14.26
CA ILE A 77 -18.89 -6.24 12.80
C ILE A 77 -20.34 -6.41 12.34
N SER A 78 -20.88 -5.38 11.70
CA SER A 78 -22.21 -5.35 11.10
C SER A 78 -22.17 -5.69 9.60
N TYR A 79 -21.08 -5.34 8.92
CA TYR A 79 -20.86 -5.66 7.50
C TYR A 79 -19.36 -5.82 7.19
N PRO A 80 -18.93 -6.79 6.35
CA PRO A 80 -19.75 -7.75 5.60
C PRO A 80 -20.34 -8.85 6.49
N THR A 81 -21.42 -9.51 6.02
CA THR A 81 -22.09 -10.58 6.78
C THR A 81 -21.33 -11.90 6.77
N THR A 82 -20.39 -12.06 5.84
CA THR A 82 -19.54 -13.24 5.69
C THR A 82 -18.19 -13.03 6.38
N CYS A 83 -18.21 -13.04 7.72
CA CYS A 83 -17.01 -12.99 8.55
C CYS A 83 -16.93 -14.22 9.48
N THR A 84 -15.71 -14.65 9.81
CA THR A 84 -15.47 -15.77 10.73
C THR A 84 -15.95 -15.48 12.15
N ALA A 85 -15.93 -14.21 12.55
CA ALA A 85 -16.46 -13.71 13.81
C ALA A 85 -17.05 -12.32 13.59
N THR A 86 -18.14 -12.03 14.29
CA THR A 86 -18.74 -10.68 14.33
C THR A 86 -18.47 -9.97 15.64
N SER A 87 -18.12 -10.68 16.71
CA SER A 87 -17.67 -10.08 17.98
C SER A 87 -16.16 -10.27 18.09
N ILE A 88 -15.41 -9.18 18.00
CA ILE A 88 -13.95 -9.18 17.93
C ILE A 88 -13.41 -8.61 19.23
N GLY A 89 -12.64 -9.40 19.97
CA GLY A 89 -11.95 -8.94 21.17
C GLY A 89 -10.84 -7.96 20.84
N VAL A 90 -10.24 -7.38 21.89
CA VAL A 90 -9.03 -6.58 21.72
C VAL A 90 -7.92 -7.47 21.15
N THR A 91 -7.16 -6.98 20.17
CA THR A 91 -6.07 -7.72 19.48
C THR A 91 -6.47 -9.00 18.73
N ASP A 92 -7.76 -9.33 18.64
CA ASP A 92 -8.21 -10.47 17.85
C ASP A 92 -8.13 -10.19 16.35
N SER A 93 -7.89 -11.25 15.58
CA SER A 93 -7.96 -11.24 14.13
C SER A 93 -9.19 -12.00 13.62
N PHE A 94 -9.79 -11.51 12.54
CA PHE A 94 -10.94 -12.12 11.89
C PHE A 94 -10.81 -12.03 10.38
N THR A 95 -11.40 -12.98 9.67
CA THR A 95 -11.42 -12.97 8.21
C THR A 95 -12.82 -12.65 7.74
N CYS A 96 -12.93 -11.63 6.89
CA CYS A 96 -14.16 -11.25 6.22
C CYS A 96 -14.02 -11.45 4.72
N THR A 97 -15.14 -11.79 4.07
CA THR A 97 -15.21 -11.92 2.62
C THR A 97 -16.19 -10.89 2.07
N TRP A 98 -15.80 -10.22 0.99
CA TRP A 98 -16.64 -9.30 0.24
C TRP A 98 -16.98 -9.90 -1.13
N PRO A 99 -18.21 -9.71 -1.63
CA PRO A 99 -18.63 -10.16 -2.97
C PRO A 99 -18.16 -9.18 -4.06
N VAL A 100 -16.93 -8.67 -3.92
CA VAL A 100 -16.25 -7.87 -4.93
C VAL A 100 -14.88 -8.48 -5.15
N GLY A 101 -14.47 -8.60 -6.41
CA GLY A 101 -13.20 -9.18 -6.80
C GLY A 101 -12.55 -8.36 -7.90
N GLY A 102 -11.30 -8.68 -8.19
CA GLY A 102 -10.51 -7.97 -9.18
C GLY A 102 -9.47 -8.89 -9.81
N THR A 103 -9.13 -8.61 -11.06
CA THR A 103 -8.01 -9.28 -11.73
C THR A 103 -6.67 -8.71 -11.23
N ALA A 104 -5.62 -9.52 -11.31
CA ALA A 104 -4.24 -9.12 -10.98
C ALA A 104 -3.89 -7.71 -11.48
N GLY A 105 -3.38 -6.87 -10.59
CA GLY A 105 -3.04 -5.46 -10.84
C GLY A 105 -4.17 -4.46 -10.55
N THR A 106 -5.40 -4.90 -10.32
CA THR A 106 -6.54 -4.01 -10.04
C THR A 106 -6.70 -3.74 -8.55
N GLN A 107 -6.95 -2.49 -8.18
CA GLN A 107 -7.35 -2.12 -6.82
C GLN A 107 -8.85 -2.43 -6.63
N VAL A 108 -9.17 -3.16 -5.57
CA VAL A 108 -10.53 -3.44 -5.13
C VAL A 108 -10.75 -2.72 -3.81
N ASP A 109 -11.70 -1.79 -3.79
CA ASP A 109 -12.10 -1.10 -2.58
C ASP A 109 -13.19 -1.89 -1.86
N VAL A 110 -13.06 -1.98 -0.54
CA VAL A 110 -14.00 -2.67 0.35
C VAL A 110 -14.43 -1.72 1.46
N TYR A 111 -15.66 -1.87 1.94
CA TYR A 111 -16.14 -1.13 3.10
C TYR A 111 -16.55 -2.09 4.20
N LEU A 112 -16.33 -1.69 5.44
CA LEU A 112 -16.61 -2.44 6.64
C LEU A 112 -17.38 -1.55 7.59
N THR A 113 -18.48 -2.08 8.13
CA THR A 113 -19.28 -1.38 9.14
C THR A 113 -19.14 -2.11 10.47
N TYR A 114 -18.79 -1.38 11.51
CA TYR A 114 -18.60 -1.92 12.85
C TYR A 114 -19.12 -0.96 13.92
N SER A 115 -19.48 -1.48 15.08
CA SER A 115 -19.77 -0.69 16.28
C SER A 115 -18.83 -1.08 17.41
N VAL A 116 -18.48 -0.12 18.25
CA VAL A 116 -17.85 -0.41 19.54
C VAL A 116 -18.94 -0.89 20.49
N THR A 117 -18.66 -1.84 21.39
CA THR A 117 -19.66 -2.32 22.36
C THR A 117 -20.31 -1.14 23.13
N GLY A 118 -21.60 -0.90 22.87
CA GLY A 118 -22.37 0.22 23.45
C GLY A 118 -22.27 1.56 22.71
N GLY A 119 -21.66 1.60 21.51
CA GLY A 119 -21.46 2.79 20.68
C GLY A 119 -22.30 2.83 19.41
N THR A 120 -22.05 3.84 18.57
CA THR A 120 -22.66 4.00 17.24
C THR A 120 -21.95 3.16 16.19
N ASP A 121 -22.63 2.89 15.07
CA ASP A 121 -22.01 2.27 13.90
C ASP A 121 -21.02 3.24 13.23
N HIS A 122 -19.88 2.71 12.85
CA HIS A 122 -18.80 3.36 12.12
C HIS A 122 -18.59 2.66 10.78
N ASN A 123 -18.24 3.41 9.75
CA ASN A 123 -17.91 2.87 8.43
C ASN A 123 -16.44 3.15 8.12
N GLU A 124 -15.72 2.14 7.67
CA GLU A 124 -14.35 2.24 7.21
C GLU A 124 -14.21 1.67 5.82
N THR A 125 -13.45 2.35 4.99
CA THR A 125 -13.12 1.90 3.64
C THR A 125 -11.66 1.48 3.61
N GLY A 126 -11.39 0.28 3.16
CA GLY A 126 -10.05 -0.19 2.85
C GLY A 126 -9.92 -0.57 1.38
N PHE A 127 -8.71 -0.88 0.97
CA PHE A 127 -8.41 -1.34 -0.37
C PHE A 127 -7.51 -2.56 -0.29
N VAL A 128 -7.66 -3.44 -1.28
CA VAL A 128 -6.69 -4.47 -1.60
C VAL A 128 -6.31 -4.36 -3.05
N LYS A 129 -5.04 -4.62 -3.37
CA LYS A 129 -4.60 -4.73 -4.76
C LYS A 129 -4.50 -6.20 -5.11
N ALA A 130 -5.31 -6.65 -6.05
CA ALA A 130 -5.26 -8.03 -6.51
C ALA A 130 -3.87 -8.31 -7.08
N SER A 131 -3.23 -9.38 -6.59
CA SER A 131 -1.91 -9.83 -7.05
C SER A 131 -2.02 -10.67 -8.31
#